data_AF-A0A1M6NGQ3-F1
#
_entry.id   AF-A0A1M6NGQ3-F1
#
_cell.length_a   1.000
_cell.length_b   1.000
_cell.length_c   1.000
_cell.angle_alpha   90.00
_cell.angle_beta   90.00
_cell.angle_gamma   90.00
#
_symmetry.space_group_name_H-M   'P 1'
#
loop_
_entity.id
_entity.type
_entity.pdbx_description
1 polymer ?
#
loop_
_entity_poly.entity_id
_entity_poly.type
_entity_poly.pdbx_seq_one_letter_code
_entity_poly.pdbx_strand_id
1 'polypeptide(L)'
;MNFQCEELTISDEELGCTIIFSDSKSADDQFKTIDEIMNSQRKYLLIQKTYPEDDFEYSYYHIESSESDTELDLEDKMTVRLSRDNFEISWSGDKLKIGLDLTNKELNDLKEILEVVFKERVIMEK
;
A
#
# COMPACT_ATOMS: atom_id res chain seq x y z
N MET A 1 -4.53 -7.83 11.11
CA MET A 1 -5.45 -6.78 10.62
C MET A 1 -6.31 -7.24 9.43
N ASN A 2 -7.55 -6.75 9.28
CA ASN A 2 -8.41 -6.87 8.08
C ASN A 2 -9.36 -5.64 8.02
N PHE A 3 -9.62 -5.07 6.84
CA PHE A 3 -10.54 -3.93 6.66
C PHE A 3 -11.12 -3.82 5.24
N GLN A 4 -12.13 -2.96 5.05
CA GLN A 4 -12.70 -2.62 3.74
C GLN A 4 -12.07 -1.31 3.26
N CYS A 5 -11.50 -1.30 2.07
CA CYS A 5 -10.94 -0.10 1.45
C CYS A 5 -12.08 0.83 0.99
N GLU A 6 -12.11 2.04 1.52
CA GLU A 6 -12.96 3.13 1.06
C GLU A 6 -12.23 4.09 0.11
N GLU A 7 -10.90 4.19 0.23
CA GLU A 7 -10.08 5.05 -0.60
C GLU A 7 -8.76 4.37 -0.96
N LEU A 8 -8.48 4.32 -2.26
CA LEU A 8 -7.18 3.93 -2.81
C LEU A 8 -6.49 5.17 -3.36
N THR A 9 -5.28 5.44 -2.88
CA THR A 9 -4.41 6.48 -3.44
C THR A 9 -3.17 5.82 -4.03
N ILE A 10 -2.83 6.18 -5.26
CA ILE A 10 -1.59 5.79 -5.92
C ILE A 10 -0.92 7.08 -6.38
N SER A 11 0.30 7.32 -5.91
CA SER A 11 1.15 8.40 -6.41
C SER A 11 2.47 7.83 -6.90
N ASP A 12 2.86 8.13 -8.12
CA ASP A 12 4.15 7.78 -8.71
C ASP A 12 4.82 9.07 -9.19
N GLU A 13 5.82 9.53 -8.45
CA GLU A 13 6.50 10.81 -8.62
C GLU A 13 8.01 10.62 -8.81
N GLU A 14 8.74 11.72 -8.98
CA GLU A 14 10.19 11.69 -9.27
C GLU A 14 11.02 10.93 -8.22
N LEU A 15 10.61 10.99 -6.95
CA LEU A 15 11.37 10.41 -5.83
C LEU A 15 10.87 9.01 -5.41
N GLY A 16 9.75 8.53 -5.97
CA GLY A 16 9.21 7.23 -5.60
C GLY A 16 7.74 7.05 -5.90
N CYS A 17 7.25 5.88 -5.54
CA CYS A 17 5.86 5.48 -5.68
C CYS A 17 5.28 5.05 -4.35
N THR A 18 4.06 5.50 -4.04
CA THR A 18 3.32 5.18 -2.82
C THR A 18 1.92 4.69 -3.18
N ILE A 19 1.52 3.57 -2.61
CA ILE A 19 0.17 3.01 -2.66
C ILE A 19 -0.40 3.08 -1.24
N ILE A 20 -1.59 3.67 -1.08
CA ILE A 20 -2.28 3.74 0.20
C ILE A 20 -3.69 3.19 0.05
N PHE A 21 -4.03 2.21 0.88
CA PHE A 21 -5.39 1.75 1.12
C PHE A 21 -5.86 2.31 2.44
N SER A 22 -7.06 2.88 2.50
CA SER A 22 -7.64 3.44 3.72
C SER A 22 -9.10 3.02 3.89
N ASP A 23 -9.53 2.78 5.12
CA ASP A 23 -10.93 2.55 5.50
C ASP A 23 -11.75 3.85 5.66
N SER A 24 -11.18 4.99 5.26
CA SER A 24 -11.87 6.26 5.24
C SER A 24 -11.31 7.19 4.18
N LYS A 25 -12.10 8.17 3.76
CA LYS A 25 -11.68 9.15 2.75
C LYS A 25 -10.89 10.29 3.36
N SER A 26 -9.79 10.67 2.73
CA SER A 26 -8.94 11.79 3.13
C SER A 26 -9.70 13.12 3.16
N ALA A 27 -10.73 13.28 2.33
CA ALA A 27 -11.60 14.46 2.35
C ALA A 27 -12.38 14.62 3.67
N ASP A 28 -12.63 13.52 4.39
CA ASP A 28 -13.38 13.53 5.65
C ASP A 28 -12.52 14.04 6.82
N ASP A 29 -11.20 14.12 6.65
CA ASP A 29 -10.23 14.59 7.66
C ASP A 29 -10.29 16.09 7.85
N GLN A 30 -10.72 16.82 6.82
CA GLN A 30 -10.87 18.28 6.87
C GLN A 30 -11.94 18.72 7.87
N PHE A 31 -12.76 17.78 8.35
CA PHE A 31 -13.81 18.02 9.34
C PHE A 31 -13.47 17.45 10.72
N LYS A 32 -12.31 16.81 10.90
CA LYS A 32 -11.88 16.18 12.15
C LYS A 32 -10.91 17.06 12.92
N THR A 33 -11.03 17.03 14.25
CA THR A 33 -10.06 17.65 15.16
C THR A 33 -8.76 16.84 15.23
N ILE A 34 -7.67 17.47 15.67
CA ILE A 34 -6.36 16.80 15.84
C ILE A 34 -6.49 15.58 16.76
N ASP A 35 -7.27 15.69 17.84
CA ASP A 35 -7.52 14.58 18.76
C ASP A 35 -8.32 13.45 18.10
N GLU A 36 -9.27 13.75 17.22
CA GLU A 36 -10.02 12.74 16.46
C GLU A 36 -9.17 12.05 15.40
N ILE A 37 -8.19 12.75 14.83
CA ILE A 37 -7.22 12.16 13.90
C ILE A 37 -6.27 11.22 14.66
N MET A 38 -5.70 11.69 15.77
CA MET A 38 -4.75 10.92 16.58
C MET A 38 -5.37 9.73 17.31
N ASN A 39 -6.67 9.78 17.64
CA ASN A 39 -7.41 8.66 18.23
C ASN A 39 -8.21 7.85 17.21
N SER A 40 -8.10 8.16 15.91
CA SER A 40 -8.85 7.40 14.91
C SER A 40 -8.32 5.96 14.84
N GLN A 41 -9.20 4.98 15.00
CA GLN A 41 -8.89 3.56 14.78
C GLN A 41 -8.82 3.22 13.29
N ARG A 42 -8.38 4.18 12.47
CA ARG A 42 -8.38 4.07 11.02
C ARG A 42 -7.43 2.98 10.60
N LYS A 43 -7.92 2.16 9.70
CA LYS A 43 -7.19 1.05 9.15
C LYS A 43 -6.65 1.47 7.80
N TYR A 44 -5.34 1.41 7.67
CA TYR A 44 -4.66 1.65 6.41
C TYR A 44 -3.57 0.62 6.14
N LEU A 45 -3.16 0.57 4.88
CA LEU A 45 -1.94 -0.04 4.42
C LEU A 45 -1.24 0.96 3.49
N LEU A 46 0.03 1.25 3.76
CA LEU A 46 0.93 2.01 2.91
C LEU A 46 2.01 1.07 2.38
N ILE A 47 2.22 1.09 1.07
CA ILE A 47 3.31 0.39 0.39
C ILE A 47 4.09 1.44 -0.38
N GLN A 48 5.37 1.60 -0.06
CA GLN A 48 6.22 2.63 -0.65
C GLN A 48 7.47 2.02 -1.28
N LYS A 49 7.85 2.58 -2.43
CA LYS A 49 9.13 2.40 -3.07
C LYS A 49 9.77 3.78 -3.25
N THR A 50 10.95 3.98 -2.67
CA THR A 50 11.78 5.17 -2.90
C THR A 50 12.78 4.87 -4.00
N TYR A 51 12.90 5.76 -4.98
CA TYR A 51 13.86 5.62 -6.08
C TYR A 51 15.27 6.02 -5.63
N PRO A 52 16.31 5.35 -6.13
CA PRO A 52 17.68 5.71 -5.80
C PRO A 52 18.00 7.12 -6.32
N GLU A 53 18.71 7.92 -5.53
CA GLU A 53 19.11 9.28 -5.95
C GLU A 53 20.29 9.25 -6.93
N ASP A 54 21.10 8.19 -6.88
CA ASP A 54 22.24 7.98 -7.78
C ASP A 54 22.45 6.50 -8.19
N ASP A 55 23.40 6.27 -9.10
CA ASP A 55 23.72 4.95 -9.66
C ASP A 55 24.31 3.94 -8.66
N PHE A 56 24.66 4.37 -7.44
CA PHE A 56 25.23 3.54 -6.39
C PHE A 56 24.20 3.13 -5.33
N GLU A 57 22.99 3.70 -5.39
CA GLU A 57 21.90 3.40 -4.48
C GLU A 57 20.92 2.37 -5.06
N TYR A 58 20.23 1.67 -4.16
CA TYR A 58 19.16 0.74 -4.52
C TYR A 58 17.80 1.35 -4.17
N SER A 59 16.75 0.93 -4.88
CA SER A 59 15.40 1.26 -4.44
C SER A 59 15.14 0.74 -3.04
N TYR A 60 14.56 1.60 -2.21
CA TYR A 60 14.18 1.28 -0.85
C TYR A 60 12.69 0.96 -0.78
N TYR A 61 12.30 -0.01 0.05
CA TYR A 61 10.92 -0.47 0.14
C TYR A 61 10.44 -0.48 1.58
N HIS A 62 9.27 0.10 1.80
CA HIS A 62 8.69 0.26 3.12
C HIS A 62 7.22 -0.12 3.09
N ILE A 63 6.77 -0.82 4.12
CA ILE A 63 5.37 -1.21 4.29
C ILE A 63 4.91 -0.89 5.71
N GLU A 64 3.85 -0.11 5.79
CA GLU A 64 3.28 0.36 7.04
C GLU A 64 1.78 0.05 7.05
N SER A 65 1.26 -0.30 8.22
CA SER A 65 -0.16 -0.45 8.48
C SER A 65 -0.51 0.22 9.80
N SER A 66 -1.80 0.43 10.05
CA SER A 66 -2.24 1.00 11.34
C SER A 66 -1.90 0.12 12.56
N GLU A 67 -1.48 -1.13 12.37
CA GLU A 67 -1.12 -2.06 13.44
C GLU A 67 0.39 -2.40 13.46
N SER A 68 1.15 -2.07 12.41
CA SER A 68 2.55 -2.47 12.27
C SER A 68 3.32 -1.56 11.31
N ASP A 69 4.61 -1.36 11.58
CA ASP A 69 5.52 -0.61 10.72
C ASP A 69 6.71 -1.54 10.38
N THR A 70 6.99 -1.75 9.10
CA THR A 70 8.00 -2.71 8.63
C THR A 70 8.82 -2.14 7.46
N GLU A 71 10.10 -1.93 7.72
CA GLU A 71 11.11 -1.77 6.68
C GLU A 71 11.45 -3.14 6.08
N LEU A 72 11.45 -3.25 4.75
CA LEU A 72 11.77 -4.52 4.08
C LEU A 72 13.27 -4.62 3.82
N ASP A 73 13.87 -5.74 4.24
CA ASP A 73 15.27 -6.03 3.95
C ASP A 73 15.51 -6.25 2.45
N LEU A 74 16.79 -6.19 2.04
CA LEU A 74 17.18 -6.39 0.64
C LEU A 74 16.80 -7.75 0.05
N GLU A 75 16.45 -8.75 0.85
CA GLU A 75 15.99 -10.06 0.37
C GLU A 75 14.47 -10.24 0.47
N ASP A 76 13.79 -9.38 1.21
CA ASP A 76 12.36 -9.52 1.48
C ASP A 76 11.51 -9.35 0.22
N LYS A 77 10.40 -10.09 0.19
CA LYS A 77 9.40 -10.09 -0.89
C LYS A 77 8.01 -9.90 -0.31
N MET A 78 7.18 -9.21 -1.08
CA MET A 78 5.75 -9.12 -0.88
C MET A 78 5.06 -10.12 -1.79
N THR A 79 4.24 -10.98 -1.22
CA THR A 79 3.38 -11.88 -2.01
C THR A 79 1.99 -11.28 -2.04
N VAL A 80 1.47 -11.01 -3.23
CA VAL A 80 0.21 -10.30 -3.43
C VAL A 80 -0.77 -11.15 -4.22
N ARG A 81 -2.00 -11.25 -3.72
CA ARG A 81 -3.13 -11.79 -4.46
C ARG A 81 -4.17 -10.71 -4.66
N LEU A 82 -4.43 -10.36 -5.92
CA LEU A 82 -5.37 -9.32 -6.29
C LEU A 82 -6.56 -9.92 -7.04
N SER A 83 -7.76 -9.61 -6.56
CA SER A 83 -9.04 -9.96 -7.17
C SER A 83 -9.95 -8.73 -7.23
N ARG A 84 -11.13 -8.88 -7.84
CA ARG A 84 -12.10 -7.78 -7.94
C ARG A 84 -12.51 -7.23 -6.57
N ASP A 85 -12.68 -8.13 -5.61
CA ASP A 85 -13.30 -7.81 -4.31
C ASP A 85 -12.29 -7.82 -3.15
N ASN A 86 -11.04 -8.23 -3.40
CA ASN A 86 -10.04 -8.39 -2.34
C ASN A 86 -8.62 -8.15 -2.83
N PHE A 87 -7.82 -7.53 -1.96
CA PHE A 87 -6.37 -7.47 -1.99
C PHE A 87 -5.82 -8.23 -0.78
N GLU A 88 -5.00 -9.25 -1.01
CA GLU A 88 -4.27 -9.94 0.05
C GLU A 88 -2.78 -9.71 -0.16
N ILE A 89 -2.06 -9.39 0.91
CA ILE A 89 -0.62 -9.20 0.89
C ILE A 89 -0.01 -9.91 2.10
N SER A 90 1.15 -10.53 1.90
CA SER A 90 2.00 -11.04 2.98
C SER A 90 3.45 -10.62 2.77
N TRP A 91 4.12 -10.25 3.85
CA TRP A 91 5.50 -9.77 3.89
C TRP A 91 6.11 -10.13 5.24
N SER A 92 7.38 -10.53 5.28
CA SER A 92 8.19 -10.70 6.51
C SER A 92 7.49 -11.40 7.71
N GLY A 93 6.61 -12.37 7.43
CA GLY A 93 5.82 -13.12 8.43
C GLY A 93 4.43 -12.55 8.75
N ASP A 94 4.15 -11.31 8.32
CA ASP A 94 2.86 -10.66 8.42
C ASP A 94 1.96 -10.93 7.20
N LYS A 95 0.65 -10.80 7.42
CA LYS A 95 -0.37 -10.93 6.40
C LYS A 95 -1.53 -9.97 6.67
N LEU A 96 -2.05 -9.39 5.60
CA LEU A 96 -3.21 -8.54 5.59
C LEU A 96 -4.17 -8.93 4.46
N LYS A 97 -5.48 -8.83 4.74
CA LYS A 97 -6.53 -8.90 3.72
C LYS A 97 -7.40 -7.65 3.78
N ILE A 98 -7.56 -7.03 2.62
CA ILE A 98 -8.33 -5.81 2.40
C ILE A 98 -9.46 -6.13 1.43
N GLY A 99 -10.70 -5.83 1.80
CA GLY A 99 -11.84 -5.86 0.89
C GLY A 99 -11.82 -4.65 -0.03
N LEU A 100 -12.15 -4.84 -1.31
CA LEU A 100 -12.07 -3.81 -2.34
C LEU A 100 -13.46 -3.49 -2.91
N ASP A 101 -13.70 -2.22 -3.19
CA ASP A 101 -14.80 -1.75 -4.04
C ASP A 101 -14.27 -0.71 -5.04
N LEU A 102 -13.24 -1.11 -5.79
CA LEU A 102 -12.55 -0.26 -6.74
C LEU A 102 -13.29 -0.22 -8.09
N THR A 103 -13.21 0.88 -8.82
CA THR A 103 -13.58 0.91 -10.24
C THR A 103 -12.66 0.00 -11.07
N ASN A 104 -13.06 -0.34 -12.30
CA ASN A 104 -12.20 -1.12 -13.19
C ASN A 104 -10.89 -0.40 -13.50
N LYS A 105 -10.92 0.93 -13.56
CA LYS A 105 -9.73 1.75 -13.78
C LYS A 105 -8.77 1.63 -12.59
N GLU A 106 -9.23 1.91 -11.38
CA GLU A 106 -8.41 1.82 -10.16
C GLU A 106 -7.81 0.41 -9.97
N LEU A 107 -8.60 -0.63 -10.24
CA LEU A 107 -8.11 -2.01 -10.16
C LEU A 107 -6.99 -2.30 -11.18
N ASN A 108 -7.12 -1.79 -12.41
CA ASN A 108 -6.10 -1.96 -13.44
C ASN A 108 -4.85 -1.13 -13.12
N ASP A 109 -5.03 0.12 -12.69
CA ASP A 109 -3.93 1.01 -12.30
C ASP A 109 -3.14 0.39 -11.13
N LEU A 110 -3.84 -0.14 -10.10
CA LEU A 110 -3.21 -0.86 -8.99
C LEU A 110 -2.40 -2.07 -9.47
N LYS A 111 -2.99 -2.88 -10.34
CA LYS A 111 -2.33 -4.06 -10.89
C LYS A 111 -1.07 -3.67 -11.67
N GLU A 112 -1.16 -2.66 -12.52
CA GLU A 112 -0.04 -2.17 -13.33
C GLU A 112 1.10 -1.68 -12.44
N ILE A 113 0.82 -0.86 -11.42
CA ILE A 113 1.84 -0.38 -10.49
C ILE A 113 2.53 -1.53 -9.76
N LEU A 114 1.78 -2.51 -9.28
CA LEU A 114 2.36 -3.69 -8.61
C LEU A 114 3.25 -4.52 -9.56
N GLU A 115 2.82 -4.72 -10.81
CA GLU A 115 3.53 -5.54 -11.80
C GLU A 115 4.71 -4.83 -12.46
N VAL A 116 4.72 -3.49 -12.51
CA VAL A 116 5.73 -2.69 -13.22
C VAL A 116 6.68 -1.99 -12.25
N VAL A 117 6.14 -1.21 -11.32
CA VAL A 117 6.93 -0.36 -10.40
C VAL A 117 7.51 -1.18 -9.26
N PHE A 118 6.71 -2.08 -8.69
CA PHE A 118 7.10 -2.94 -7.57
C PHE A 118 7.58 -4.33 -7.98
N LYS A 119 7.79 -4.57 -9.28
CA LYS A 119 8.14 -5.88 -9.87
C LYS A 119 9.31 -6.63 -9.21
N GLU A 120 10.24 -5.89 -8.62
CA GLU A 120 11.44 -6.46 -7.99
C GLU A 120 11.13 -7.10 -6.63
N ARG A 121 10.05 -6.65 -5.96
CA ARG A 121 9.66 -7.08 -4.62
C ARG A 121 8.33 -7.79 -4.57
N VAL A 122 7.44 -7.54 -5.53
CA VAL A 122 6.11 -8.12 -5.57
C VAL A 122 6.11 -9.41 -6.39
N ILE A 123 5.57 -10.46 -5.80
CA ILE A 123 5.22 -11.72 -6.46
C ILE A 123 3.71 -11.77 -6.54
N MET A 124 3.18 -11.72 -7.77
CA MET A 124 1.74 -11.82 -8.02
C MET A 124 1.28 -13.28 -8.02
N GLU A 125 0.40 -13.63 -7.10
CA GLU A 125 -0.28 -14.92 -7.05
C GLU A 125 -1.62 -14.89 -7.81
N LYS A 126 -2.06 -16.07 -8.26
CA LYS A 126 -3.28 -16.26 -9.06
C LYS A 126 -4.53 -16.52 -8.22
#